data_AF-A0A956YBZ1-F1
#
_entry.id   AF-A0A956YBZ1-F1
#
_cell.length_a   1.000
_cell.length_b   1.000
_cell.length_c   1.000
_cell.angle_alpha   90.00
_cell.angle_beta   90.00
_cell.angle_gamma   90.00
#
_symmetry.space_group_name_H-M   'P 1'
#
loop_
_entity.id
_entity.type
_entity.pdbx_description
1 polymer ?
#
loop_
_entity_poly.entity_id
_entity_poly.type
_entity_poly.pdbx_seq_one_letter_code
_entity_poly.pdbx_strand_id
1 'polypeptide(L)'
;MTTKHLQIARAIADRYSQLPTVEAVAIAGSITSGYASAGSDVDVYIYPTEDIPAEVCLSIAQEFAEDAAYNDYWGANLAWLDAASGVEVD
;
A
#
# COMPACT_ATOMS: atom_id res chain seq x y z
N MET A 1 8.85 10.62 11.91
CA MET A 1 7.92 10.49 10.76
C MET A 1 8.39 11.41 9.65
N THR A 2 8.74 10.87 8.49
CA THR A 2 9.09 11.70 7.32
C THR A 2 7.85 11.89 6.46
N THR A 3 7.64 13.11 5.96
CA THR A 3 6.42 13.53 5.26
C THR A 3 6.04 12.62 4.07
N LYS A 4 7.04 12.09 3.35
CA LYS A 4 6.82 11.25 2.16
C LYS A 4 6.08 9.94 2.44
N HIS A 5 6.39 9.23 3.53
CA HIS A 5 5.74 7.96 3.86
C HIS A 5 4.24 8.16 4.11
N LEU A 6 3.88 9.20 4.88
CA LEU A 6 2.49 9.53 5.14
C LEU A 6 1.74 10.02 3.89
N GLN A 7 2.42 10.72 2.98
CA GLN A 7 1.83 11.16 1.72
C GLN A 7 1.46 9.98 0.82
N ILE A 8 2.35 8.99 0.69
CA ILE A 8 2.12 7.79 -0.13
C ILE A 8 1.03 6.93 0.51
N ALA A 9 1.14 6.65 1.81
CA ALA A 9 0.13 5.89 2.54
C ALA A 9 -1.26 6.53 2.40
N ARG A 10 -1.32 7.87 2.42
CA ARG A 10 -2.58 8.60 2.19
C ARG A 10 -3.09 8.45 0.76
N ALA A 11 -2.23 8.57 -0.24
CA ALA A 11 -2.61 8.42 -1.64
C ALA A 11 -3.14 7.01 -1.95
N ILE A 12 -2.47 5.98 -1.42
CA ILE A 12 -2.91 4.58 -1.52
C ILE A 12 -4.27 4.41 -0.83
N ALA A 13 -4.41 4.91 0.40
CA ALA A 13 -5.67 4.82 1.14
C ALA A 13 -6.83 5.51 0.42
N ASP A 14 -6.60 6.71 -0.12
CA ASP A 14 -7.62 7.46 -0.88
C ASP A 14 -8.02 6.73 -2.18
N ARG A 15 -7.09 5.97 -2.78
CA ARG A 15 -7.35 5.20 -4.00
C ARG A 15 -8.12 3.91 -3.73
N TYR A 16 -7.74 3.16 -2.70
CA TYR A 16 -8.46 1.94 -2.30
C TYR A 16 -9.84 2.27 -1.71
N SER A 17 -10.02 3.41 -1.04
CA SER A 17 -11.34 3.84 -0.54
C SER A 17 -12.35 4.13 -1.66
N GLN A 18 -11.93 4.20 -2.93
CA GLN A 18 -12.85 4.32 -4.07
C GLN A 18 -13.46 2.97 -4.47
N LEU A 19 -12.92 1.85 -4.01
CA LEU A 19 -13.51 0.54 -4.24
C LEU A 19 -14.69 0.34 -3.27
N PRO A 20 -15.91 0.08 -3.76
CA PRO A 20 -17.08 -0.09 -2.89
C PRO A 20 -16.96 -1.24 -1.88
N THR A 21 -16.09 -2.20 -2.17
CA THR A 21 -15.85 -3.37 -1.34
C THR A 21 -14.87 -3.09 -0.21
N VAL A 22 -14.14 -1.98 -0.22
CA VAL A 22 -13.16 -1.66 0.84
C VAL A 22 -13.88 -1.03 2.02
N GLU A 23 -13.90 -1.73 3.15
CA GLU A 23 -14.49 -1.25 4.41
C GLU A 23 -13.51 -0.36 5.18
N ALA A 24 -12.22 -0.73 5.19
CA ALA A 24 -11.18 0.03 5.88
C ALA A 24 -9.81 -0.10 5.21
N VAL A 25 -8.97 0.90 5.47
CA VAL A 25 -7.53 0.89 5.17
C VAL A 25 -6.78 1.25 6.43
N ALA A 26 -5.77 0.46 6.81
CA ALA A 26 -4.92 0.74 7.95
C ALA A 26 -3.45 0.86 7.53
N ILE A 27 -2.71 1.70 8.25
CA ILE A 27 -1.25 1.78 8.16
C ILE A 27 -0.69 1.06 9.39
N ALA A 28 0.40 0.31 9.23
CA ALA A 28 1.04 -0.39 10.34
C ALA A 28 2.54 -0.05 10.48
N GLY A 29 3.24 -0.89 11.22
CA GLY A 29 4.70 -0.90 11.31
C GLY A 29 5.36 0.34 11.90
N SER A 30 6.53 0.65 11.37
CA SER A 30 7.44 1.67 11.92
C SER A 30 6.85 3.08 11.87
N ILE A 31 5.95 3.34 10.91
CA ILE A 31 5.27 4.62 10.72
C ILE A 31 4.35 4.91 11.90
N THR A 32 3.53 3.95 12.33
CA THR A 32 2.55 4.17 13.41
C THR A 32 3.17 4.12 14.81
N SER A 33 4.29 3.41 14.97
CA SER A 33 4.99 3.27 16.25
C SER A 33 5.98 4.40 16.56
N GLY A 34 6.21 5.33 15.63
CA GLY A 34 7.12 6.46 15.80
C GLY A 34 8.60 6.14 15.59
N TYR A 35 8.93 4.90 15.20
CA TYR A 35 10.29 4.43 14.95
C TYR A 35 10.71 4.47 13.47
N ALA A 36 9.88 5.01 12.58
CA ALA A 36 10.20 5.15 11.16
C ALA A 36 11.47 5.99 10.91
N SER A 37 12.32 5.47 10.04
CA SER A 37 13.54 6.11 9.56
C SER A 37 13.42 6.49 8.07
N ALA A 38 14.51 6.97 7.46
CA ALA A 38 14.50 7.33 6.04
C ALA A 38 14.41 6.11 5.10
N GLY A 39 14.88 4.94 5.56
CA GLY A 39 14.83 3.68 4.82
C GLY A 39 13.75 2.72 5.33
N SER A 40 12.73 3.25 5.99
CA SER A 40 11.53 2.48 6.32
C SER A 40 10.67 2.30 5.08
N ASP A 41 9.86 1.25 5.11
CA ASP A 41 8.75 0.96 4.22
C ASP A 41 7.44 1.61 4.72
N VAL A 42 6.37 1.41 3.95
CA VAL A 42 4.99 1.70 4.32
C VAL A 42 4.18 0.40 4.28
N ASP A 43 3.77 -0.10 5.43
CA ASP A 43 2.82 -1.21 5.51
C ASP A 43 1.37 -0.71 5.37
N VAL A 44 0.64 -1.16 4.35
CA VAL A 44 -0.77 -0.82 4.11
C VAL A 44 -1.64 -2.08 4.09
N TYR A 45 -2.61 -2.13 5.00
CA TYR A 45 -3.59 -3.21 5.08
C TYR A 45 -4.92 -2.75 4.52
N ILE A 46 -5.43 -3.49 3.53
CA ILE A 46 -6.75 -3.28 2.93
C ILE A 46 -7.72 -4.31 3.53
N TYR A 47 -8.84 -3.84 4.07
CA TYR A 47 -9.89 -4.69 4.64
C TYR A 47 -11.14 -4.58 3.77
N PRO A 48 -11.32 -5.48 2.80
CA PRO A 48 -12.52 -5.51 2.00
C PRO A 48 -13.59 -6.44 2.56
N THR A 49 -14.85 -6.19 2.23
CA THR A 49 -16.01 -7.04 2.57
C THR A 49 -16.09 -8.30 1.72
N GLU A 50 -15.38 -8.32 0.59
CA GLU A 50 -15.22 -9.45 -0.33
C GLU A 50 -13.86 -9.37 -1.02
N ASP A 51 -13.35 -10.48 -1.53
CA ASP A 51 -12.04 -10.52 -2.19
C ASP A 51 -11.97 -9.53 -3.36
N ILE A 52 -10.93 -8.69 -3.37
CA ILE A 52 -10.63 -7.84 -4.52
C ILE A 52 -9.86 -8.68 -5.54
N PRO A 53 -10.28 -8.74 -6.81
CA PRO A 53 -9.56 -9.50 -7.83
C PRO A 53 -8.10 -9.05 -7.95
N ALA A 54 -7.18 -10.01 -8.11
CA ALA A 54 -5.74 -9.75 -8.15
C ALA A 54 -5.36 -8.74 -9.24
N GLU A 55 -6.03 -8.78 -10.39
CA GLU A 55 -5.86 -7.84 -11.48
C GLU A 55 -6.26 -6.40 -11.13
N VAL A 56 -7.25 -6.22 -10.26
CA VAL A 56 -7.67 -4.89 -9.77
C VAL A 56 -6.62 -4.36 -8.79
N CYS A 57 -6.19 -5.19 -7.86
CA CYS A 57 -5.12 -4.86 -6.91
C CYS A 57 -3.84 -4.47 -7.66
N LEU A 58 -3.41 -5.29 -8.61
CA LEU A 58 -2.22 -5.03 -9.43
C LEU A 58 -2.35 -3.76 -10.26
N SER A 59 -3.51 -3.54 -10.90
CA SER A 59 -3.77 -2.32 -11.66
C SER A 59 -3.68 -1.07 -10.79
N ILE A 60 -4.12 -1.12 -9.53
CA ILE A 60 -4.00 0.01 -8.59
C ILE A 60 -2.54 0.24 -8.22
N ALA A 61 -1.79 -0.82 -7.87
CA ALA A 61 -0.38 -0.68 -7.51
C ALA A 61 0.45 -0.12 -8.68
N GLN A 62 0.10 -0.49 -9.92
CA GLN A 62 0.71 0.03 -11.14
C GLN A 62 0.45 1.54 -11.40
N GLU A 63 -0.52 2.16 -10.72
CA GLU A 63 -0.67 3.63 -10.71
C GLU A 63 0.48 4.31 -9.94
N PHE A 64 1.18 3.57 -9.05
CA PHE A 64 2.28 4.06 -8.20
C PHE A 64 3.66 3.55 -8.66
N ALA A 65 3.73 2.34 -9.24
CA ALA A 65 4.96 1.75 -9.75
C ALA A 65 4.70 0.70 -10.84
N GLU A 66 5.28 0.86 -12.03
CA GLU A 66 5.08 -0.04 -13.18
C GLU A 66 5.49 -1.49 -12.90
N ASP A 67 6.47 -1.69 -12.01
CA ASP A 67 7.04 -2.98 -11.63
C ASP A 67 6.39 -3.62 -10.39
N ALA A 68 5.25 -3.08 -9.94
CA ALA A 68 4.49 -3.67 -8.83
C ALA A 68 4.22 -5.15 -9.06
N ALA A 69 4.48 -5.96 -8.03
CA ALA A 69 4.42 -7.41 -8.11
C ALA A 69 3.36 -7.95 -7.16
N TYR A 70 2.42 -8.72 -7.72
CA TYR A 70 1.43 -9.47 -6.94
C TYR A 70 2.00 -10.83 -6.53
N ASN A 71 1.84 -11.19 -5.26
CA ASN A 71 2.22 -12.48 -4.69
C ASN A 71 1.09 -13.01 -3.81
N ASP A 72 0.76 -14.29 -3.94
CA ASP A 72 -0.30 -14.95 -3.16
C ASP A 72 0.20 -16.12 -2.30
N TYR A 73 1.52 -16.34 -2.22
CA TYR A 73 2.08 -17.52 -1.54
C TYR A 73 1.66 -17.63 -0.06
N TRP A 74 1.56 -16.49 0.65
CA TRP A 74 1.10 -16.42 2.04
C TRP A 74 -0.26 -15.72 2.19
N GLY A 75 -0.99 -15.55 1.08
CA GLY A 75 -2.14 -14.65 0.97
C GLY A 75 -1.85 -13.48 0.03
N ALA A 76 -2.91 -12.81 -0.43
CA ALA A 76 -2.82 -11.72 -1.39
C ALA A 76 -1.96 -10.57 -0.84
N ASN A 77 -0.86 -10.27 -1.51
CA ASN A 77 0.06 -9.20 -1.16
C ASN A 77 0.62 -8.55 -2.44
N LEU A 78 0.96 -7.26 -2.32
CA LEU A 78 1.61 -6.47 -3.35
C LEU A 78 2.79 -5.78 -2.71
N ALA A 79 3.93 -5.82 -3.38
CA ALA A 79 5.11 -5.06 -2.98
C ALA A 79 5.61 -4.23 -4.16
N TRP A 80 6.01 -2.99 -3.90
CA TRP A 80 6.62 -2.13 -4.91
C TRP A 80 7.47 -1.01 -4.30
N LEU A 81 8.33 -0.43 -5.15
CA LEU A 81 9.04 0.80 -4.83
C LEU A 81 8.31 1.98 -5.49
N ASP A 82 7.71 2.87 -4.70
CA ASP A 82 7.01 4.04 -5.23
C ASP A 82 7.97 4.94 -6.03
N ALA A 83 7.70 5.10 -7.32
CA ALA A 83 8.63 5.74 -8.25
C ALA A 83 8.85 7.23 -7.95
N ALA A 84 7.87 7.91 -7.35
CA ALA A 84 7.93 9.34 -7.07
C ALA A 84 8.76 9.66 -5.82
N SER A 85 8.76 8.78 -4.82
CA SER A 85 9.33 9.03 -3.50
C SER A 85 10.51 8.15 -3.12
N GLY A 86 10.72 7.04 -3.85
CA GLY A 86 11.67 6.00 -3.52
C GLY A 86 11.41 5.34 -2.16
N VAL A 87 10.14 5.16 -1.79
CA VAL A 87 9.71 4.46 -0.57
C VAL A 87 9.13 3.10 -0.96
N GLU A 88 9.55 2.07 -0.25
CA GLU A 88 9.01 0.72 -0.41
C GLU A 88 7.63 0.63 0.25
N VAL A 89 6.70 -0.05 -0.41
CA VAL A 89 5.32 -0.24 0.05
C VAL A 89 5.02 -1.72 0.05
N ASP A 90 4.42 -2.20 1.16
CA ASP A 90 4.02 -3.59 1.42
C ASP A 90 2.56 -3.70 1.90
#